data_AF-A0A5C6TQ29-F1
#
_entry.id   AF-A0A5C6TQ29-F1
#
_cell.length_a   1.000
_cell.length_b   1.000
_cell.length_c   1.000
_cell.angle_alpha   90.00
_cell.angle_beta   90.00
_cell.angle_gamma   90.00
#
_symmetry.space_group_name_H-M   'P 1'
#
loop_
_entity.id
_entity.type
_entity.pdbx_description
1 polymer ?
#
loop_
_entity_poly.entity_id
_entity_poly.type
_entity_poly.pdbx_seq_one_letter_code
_entity_poly.pdbx_strand_id
1 'polypeptide(L)'
;MNDQTLVALDPRRIAATVRALAREDLSVFVQEAFPILHNEELLRNWHIDAICHELMRLAEGDNRRLLITMPPRTMKSFISSVCFPAWLLGRNPGEKIICVSYAHDLSKEFGGQTRKLMESDWYRRIFRDTHIDRKRASVDKLTTTRGATVMPPPPAER
;
A
#
# COMPACT_ATOMS: atom_id res chain seq x y z
N MET A 1 -28.27 1.65 -37.58
CA MET A 1 -27.59 0.40 -37.97
C MET A 1 -26.11 0.72 -37.96
N ASN A 2 -25.40 0.18 -36.94
CA ASN A 2 -23.97 0.19 -36.58
C ASN A 2 -23.01 1.07 -37.42
N ASP A 3 -22.04 1.78 -36.84
CA ASP A 3 -20.94 1.18 -36.09
C ASP A 3 -19.96 2.28 -35.54
N GLN A 4 -19.25 2.00 -34.44
CA GLN A 4 -17.96 2.63 -34.03
C GLN A 4 -17.90 4.09 -33.51
N THR A 5 -18.57 4.40 -32.40
CA THR A 5 -17.87 5.16 -31.34
C THR A 5 -17.09 4.16 -30.50
N LEU A 6 -16.00 3.64 -31.07
CA LEU A 6 -14.86 3.28 -30.23
C LEU A 6 -14.41 4.59 -29.62
N VAL A 7 -14.88 4.86 -28.39
CA VAL A 7 -14.32 5.90 -27.54
C VAL A 7 -12.84 5.58 -27.47
N ALA A 8 -12.03 6.24 -28.30
CA ALA A 8 -10.59 6.19 -28.21
C ALA A 8 -10.27 6.72 -26.81
N LEU A 9 -10.09 5.81 -25.86
CA LEU A 9 -9.80 6.14 -24.48
C LEU A 9 -8.44 6.84 -24.51
N ASP A 10 -8.45 8.17 -24.39
CA ASP A 10 -7.24 8.98 -24.31
C ASP A 10 -6.34 8.38 -23.22
N PRO A 11 -5.09 7.99 -23.54
CA PRO A 11 -4.15 7.42 -22.57
C PRO A 11 -4.03 8.25 -21.29
N ARG A 12 -4.21 9.57 -21.38
CA ARG A 12 -4.21 10.47 -20.22
C ARG A 12 -5.42 10.25 -19.32
N ARG A 13 -6.59 10.01 -19.89
CA ARG A 13 -7.83 9.70 -19.15
C ARG A 13 -7.77 8.32 -18.53
N ILE A 14 -7.19 7.33 -19.22
CA ILE A 14 -6.94 6.00 -18.65
C ILE A 14 -6.02 6.14 -17.43
N ALA A 15 -4.88 6.81 -17.56
CA ALA A 15 -3.94 7.00 -16.46
C ALA A 15 -4.55 7.77 -15.28
N ALA A 16 -5.40 8.76 -15.54
CA ALA A 16 -6.13 9.47 -14.49
C ALA A 16 -7.15 8.57 -13.77
N THR A 17 -7.86 7.73 -14.53
CA THR A 17 -8.85 6.78 -13.99
C THR A 17 -8.19 5.69 -13.16
N VAL A 18 -7.09 5.09 -13.64
CA VAL A 18 -6.31 4.09 -12.89
C VAL A 18 -5.81 4.68 -11.57
N ARG A 19 -5.32 5.93 -11.58
CA ARG A 19 -4.90 6.62 -10.34
C ARG A 19 -6.05 6.86 -9.38
N ALA A 20 -7.24 7.20 -9.88
CA ALA A 20 -8.43 7.36 -9.03
C ALA A 20 -8.83 6.01 -8.42
N LEU A 21 -8.87 4.95 -9.23
CA LEU A 21 -9.16 3.59 -8.77
C LEU A 21 -8.13 3.10 -7.74
N ALA A 22 -6.84 3.38 -7.92
CA ALA A 22 -5.80 3.01 -6.95
C ALA A 22 -5.97 3.68 -5.57
N ARG A 23 -6.77 4.76 -5.45
CA ARG A 23 -7.11 5.37 -4.15
C ARG A 23 -8.23 4.62 -3.45
N GLU A 24 -9.10 3.98 -4.20
CA GLU A 24 -10.31 3.32 -3.70
C GLU A 24 -10.12 1.81 -3.56
N ASP A 25 -9.35 1.20 -4.45
CA ASP A 25 -9.13 -0.24 -4.54
C ASP A 25 -7.65 -0.60 -4.30
N LEU A 26 -7.41 -1.42 -3.26
CA LEU A 26 -6.09 -1.87 -2.88
C LEU A 26 -5.44 -2.79 -3.94
N SER A 27 -6.23 -3.57 -4.69
CA SER A 27 -5.70 -4.48 -5.72
C SER A 27 -5.04 -3.70 -6.86
N VAL A 28 -5.67 -2.60 -7.29
CA VAL A 28 -5.14 -1.68 -8.30
C VAL A 28 -3.89 -0.99 -7.75
N PHE A 29 -3.93 -0.57 -6.48
CA PHE A 29 -2.75 0.02 -5.83
C PHE A 29 -1.56 -0.94 -5.79
N VAL A 30 -1.78 -2.22 -5.45
CA VAL A 30 -0.73 -3.25 -5.41
C VAL A 30 -0.13 -3.51 -6.79
N GLN A 31 -0.96 -3.58 -7.84
CA GLN A 31 -0.52 -3.79 -9.21
C GLN A 31 0.44 -2.70 -9.68
N GLU A 32 0.17 -1.45 -9.31
CA GLU A 32 1.00 -0.31 -9.68
C GLU A 32 2.21 -0.11 -8.75
N ALA A 33 2.07 -0.47 -7.47
CA ALA A 33 3.16 -0.39 -6.49
C ALA A 33 4.27 -1.41 -6.73
N PHE A 34 3.91 -2.59 -7.27
CA PHE A 34 4.85 -3.69 -7.48
C PHE A 34 5.99 -3.34 -8.45
N PRO A 35 5.75 -2.79 -9.66
CA PRO A 35 6.81 -2.36 -10.57
C PRO A 35 7.74 -1.29 -9.99
N ILE A 36 7.24 -0.43 -9.10
CA ILE A 36 8.04 0.64 -8.48
C ILE A 36 9.14 0.06 -7.56
N LEU A 37 8.84 -1.06 -6.90
CA LEU A 37 9.74 -1.68 -5.92
C LEU A 37 10.55 -2.84 -6.51
N HIS A 38 9.96 -3.62 -7.42
CA HIS A 38 10.55 -4.84 -7.97
C HIS A 38 11.02 -4.71 -9.43
N ASN A 39 10.70 -3.60 -10.12
CA ASN A 39 11.04 -3.38 -11.53
C ASN A 39 10.57 -4.50 -12.47
N GLU A 40 9.49 -5.18 -12.09
CA GLU A 40 8.83 -6.27 -12.82
C GLU A 40 7.33 -6.01 -12.83
N GLU A 41 6.60 -6.64 -13.76
CA GLU A 41 5.14 -6.60 -13.74
C GLU A 41 4.59 -7.64 -12.77
N LEU A 42 3.55 -7.27 -12.01
CA LEU A 42 2.88 -8.20 -11.12
C LEU A 42 2.05 -9.19 -11.94
N LEU A 43 2.40 -10.48 -11.83
CA LEU A 43 1.54 -11.55 -12.33
C LEU A 43 0.30 -11.68 -11.43
N ARG A 44 -0.83 -11.18 -11.93
CA ARG A 44 -2.11 -11.29 -11.24
C ARG A 44 -2.49 -12.75 -10.98
N ASN A 45 -2.98 -13.00 -9.78
CA ASN A 45 -3.42 -14.32 -9.36
C ASN A 45 -4.54 -14.14 -8.32
N TRP A 46 -5.48 -15.09 -8.28
CA TRP A 46 -6.72 -15.00 -7.49
C TRP A 46 -6.48 -14.72 -6.00
N HIS A 47 -5.38 -15.23 -5.45
CA HIS A 47 -5.05 -15.06 -4.04
C HIS A 47 -4.63 -13.63 -3.70
N ILE A 48 -4.07 -12.88 -4.65
CA ILE A 48 -3.72 -11.47 -4.48
C ILE A 48 -5.00 -10.66 -4.30
N ASP A 49 -5.98 -10.91 -5.17
CA ASP A 49 -7.28 -10.24 -5.12
C ASP A 49 -8.02 -10.60 -3.83
N ALA A 50 -7.98 -11.86 -3.40
CA ALA A 50 -8.58 -12.31 -2.14
C ALA A 50 -7.94 -11.63 -0.91
N ILE A 51 -6.62 -11.51 -0.86
CA ILE A 51 -5.93 -10.79 0.22
C ILE A 51 -6.32 -9.31 0.21
N CYS A 52 -6.33 -8.68 -0.98
CA CYS A 52 -6.70 -7.27 -1.11
C CYS A 52 -8.13 -7.02 -0.65
N HIS A 53 -9.07 -7.90 -1.02
CA HIS A 53 -10.45 -7.82 -0.59
C HIS A 53 -10.60 -7.85 0.94
N GLU A 54 -10.00 -8.82 1.61
CA GLU A 54 -10.07 -8.93 3.08
C GLU A 54 -9.38 -7.76 3.80
N LEU A 55 -8.29 -7.22 3.23
CA LEU A 55 -7.64 -6.02 3.76
C LEU A 55 -8.48 -4.76 3.55
N MET A 56 -9.23 -4.65 2.45
CA MET A 56 -10.17 -3.53 2.27
C MET A 56 -11.28 -3.58 3.32
N ARG A 57 -11.84 -4.77 3.60
CA ARG A 57 -12.81 -4.94 4.69
C ARG A 57 -12.25 -4.56 6.07
N LEU A 58 -10.94 -4.78 6.28
CA LEU A 58 -10.25 -4.32 7.49
C LEU A 58 -10.17 -2.77 7.54
N ALA A 59 -9.91 -2.12 6.41
CA ALA A 59 -9.84 -0.66 6.32
C ALA A 59 -11.21 0.02 6.45
N GLU A 60 -12.28 -0.62 5.96
CA GLU A 60 -13.66 -0.13 6.08
C GLU A 60 -14.24 -0.34 7.49
N GLY A 61 -13.61 -1.21 8.30
CA GLY A 61 -14.04 -1.52 9.66
C GLY A 61 -15.06 -2.66 9.75
N ASP A 62 -15.43 -3.26 8.62
CA ASP A 62 -16.26 -4.47 8.52
C ASP A 62 -15.61 -5.66 9.20
N ASN A 63 -14.29 -5.77 9.07
CA ASN A 63 -13.48 -6.71 9.81
C ASN A 63 -12.52 -5.94 10.72
N ARG A 64 -12.27 -6.46 11.92
CA ARG A 64 -11.31 -5.87 12.88
C ARG A 64 -10.08 -6.74 13.09
N ARG A 65 -10.12 -8.02 12.71
CA ARG A 65 -9.07 -9.00 12.95
C ARG A 65 -8.98 -9.95 11.76
N LEU A 66 -7.87 -9.91 11.05
CA LEU A 66 -7.60 -10.75 9.90
C LEU A 66 -6.37 -11.63 10.15
N LEU A 67 -6.50 -12.93 9.88
CA LEU A 67 -5.38 -13.88 9.89
C LEU A 67 -5.21 -14.45 8.47
N ILE A 68 -4.02 -14.28 7.88
CA ILE A 68 -3.71 -14.76 6.54
C ILE A 68 -2.73 -15.93 6.64
N THR A 69 -3.21 -17.16 6.44
CA THR A 69 -2.39 -18.38 6.44
C THR A 69 -2.10 -18.82 5.01
N MET A 70 -0.95 -18.40 4.47
CA MET A 70 -0.49 -18.78 3.12
C MET A 70 1.00 -19.17 3.13
N PRO A 71 1.44 -20.01 2.16
CA PRO A 71 2.83 -20.43 2.06
C PRO A 71 3.79 -19.23 1.83
N PRO A 72 5.08 -19.37 2.18
CA PRO A 72 6.07 -18.33 1.91
C PRO A 72 6.20 -18.05 0.41
N ARG A 73 6.66 -16.84 0.05
CA ARG A 73 6.77 -16.33 -1.34
C ARG A 73 5.45 -16.07 -2.09
N THR A 74 4.31 -16.06 -1.39
CA THR A 74 2.99 -15.67 -1.94
C THR A 74 2.73 -14.16 -1.91
N MET A 75 3.77 -13.35 -1.69
CA MET A 75 3.68 -11.90 -1.54
C MET A 75 2.77 -11.36 -0.43
N LYS A 76 2.16 -12.22 0.40
CA LYS A 76 1.30 -11.80 1.52
C LYS A 76 1.91 -10.67 2.37
N SER A 77 3.21 -10.76 2.68
CA SER A 77 3.92 -9.76 3.51
C SER A 77 4.14 -8.45 2.77
N PHE A 78 4.38 -8.49 1.46
CA PHE A 78 4.47 -7.28 0.64
C PHE A 78 3.12 -6.55 0.61
N ILE A 79 2.03 -7.28 0.42
CA ILE A 79 0.68 -6.68 0.38
C ILE A 79 0.32 -6.14 1.77
N SER A 80 0.46 -6.94 2.83
CA SER A 80 0.01 -6.59 4.20
C SER A 80 0.92 -5.58 4.91
N SER A 81 2.24 -5.65 4.71
CA SER A 81 3.23 -4.88 5.49
C SER A 81 3.84 -3.72 4.72
N VAL A 82 3.67 -3.65 3.39
CA VAL A 82 4.19 -2.56 2.56
C VAL A 82 3.07 -1.79 1.88
N CYS A 83 2.27 -2.47 1.05
CA CYS A 83 1.24 -1.80 0.25
C CYS A 83 0.08 -1.30 1.10
N PHE A 84 -0.46 -2.14 1.99
CA PHE A 84 -1.58 -1.80 2.85
C PHE A 84 -1.31 -0.58 3.75
N PRO A 85 -0.19 -0.51 4.52
CA PRO A 85 0.08 0.69 5.31
C PRO A 85 0.30 1.93 4.44
N ALA A 86 1.01 1.81 3.31
CA ALA A 86 1.18 2.94 2.40
C ALA A 86 -0.17 3.45 1.88
N TRP A 87 -1.07 2.57 1.48
CA TRP A 87 -2.40 2.91 0.98
C TRP A 87 -3.26 3.56 2.08
N LEU A 88 -3.29 2.97 3.27
CA LEU A 88 -4.08 3.48 4.40
C LEU A 88 -3.62 4.87 4.84
N LEU A 89 -2.31 5.11 4.93
CA LEU A 89 -1.75 6.43 5.23
C LEU A 89 -2.06 7.45 4.13
N GLY A 90 -2.11 7.01 2.88
CA GLY A 90 -2.47 7.84 1.73
C GLY A 90 -3.91 8.34 1.83
N ARG A 91 -4.82 7.47 2.27
CA ARG A 91 -6.24 7.79 2.44
C ARG A 91 -6.53 8.55 3.73
N ASN A 92 -5.91 8.15 4.83
CA ASN A 92 -6.04 8.80 6.13
C ASN A 92 -4.66 9.02 6.78
N PRO A 93 -4.06 10.21 6.59
CA PRO A 93 -2.76 10.55 7.16
C PRO A 93 -2.80 10.79 8.68
N GLY A 94 -3.92 10.53 9.37
CA GLY A 94 -4.03 10.51 10.83
C GLY A 94 -3.97 9.11 11.46
N GLU A 95 -4.03 8.04 10.66
CA GLU A 95 -4.04 6.66 11.17
C GLU A 95 -2.71 6.23 11.79
N LYS A 96 -2.77 5.43 12.86
CA LYS A 96 -1.57 4.85 13.47
C LYS A 96 -1.49 3.39 13.09
N ILE A 97 -0.37 2.99 12.51
CA ILE A 97 -0.17 1.62 12.05
C ILE A 97 1.03 1.03 12.79
N ILE A 98 0.93 -0.22 13.22
CA ILE A 98 2.04 -0.92 13.84
C ILE A 98 2.32 -2.14 12.97
N CYS A 99 3.52 -2.19 12.40
CA CYS A 99 3.97 -3.34 11.62
C CYS A 99 4.93 -4.17 12.48
N VAL A 100 4.53 -5.41 12.80
CA VAL A 100 5.31 -6.34 13.61
C VAL A 100 5.66 -7.55 12.77
N SER A 101 6.94 -7.88 12.64
CA SER A 101 7.37 -9.14 12.07
C SER A 101 8.43 -9.82 12.95
N TYR A 102 8.50 -11.15 12.86
CA TYR A 102 9.33 -11.98 13.73
C TYR A 102 10.84 -11.65 13.65
N ALA A 103 11.30 -11.20 12.48
CA ALA A 103 12.66 -10.72 12.30
C ALA A 103 12.67 -9.18 12.28
N HIS A 104 13.44 -8.57 13.18
CA HIS A 104 13.59 -7.12 13.24
C HIS A 104 14.13 -6.54 11.93
N ASP A 105 15.04 -7.25 11.27
CA ASP A 105 15.61 -6.83 9.98
C ASP A 105 14.57 -6.87 8.84
N LEU A 106 13.66 -7.84 8.86
CA LEU A 106 12.58 -7.94 7.88
C LEU A 106 11.56 -6.79 8.07
N SER A 107 11.29 -6.41 9.32
CA SER A 107 10.46 -5.24 9.62
C SER A 107 11.08 -3.96 9.07
N LYS A 108 12.40 -3.81 9.22
CA LYS A 108 13.17 -2.68 8.65
C LYS A 108 13.12 -2.64 7.13
N GLU A 109 13.27 -3.80 6.49
CA GLU A 109 13.20 -3.90 5.03
C GLU A 109 11.83 -3.45 4.52
N PHE A 110 10.74 -3.95 5.11
CA PHE A 110 9.38 -3.53 4.73
C PHE A 110 9.11 -2.05 5.04
N GLY A 111 9.60 -1.52 6.15
CA GLY A 111 9.53 -0.09 6.46
C GLY A 111 10.25 0.76 5.41
N GLY A 112 11.45 0.33 4.99
CA GLY A 112 12.22 0.95 3.92
C GLY A 112 11.50 0.91 2.56
N GLN A 113 10.91 -0.22 2.20
CA GLN A 113 10.11 -0.38 0.98
C GLN A 113 8.86 0.52 0.99
N THR A 114 8.15 0.56 2.12
CA THR A 114 6.98 1.43 2.32
C THR A 114 7.35 2.89 2.11
N ARG A 115 8.48 3.31 2.71
CA ARG A 115 9.01 4.66 2.52
C ARG A 115 9.35 4.95 1.07
N LYS A 116 10.08 4.05 0.41
CA LYS A 116 10.47 4.20 -1.00
C LYS A 116 9.24 4.34 -1.90
N LEU A 117 8.19 3.56 -1.63
CA LEU A 117 6.92 3.65 -2.34
C LEU A 117 6.24 5.00 -2.10
N MET A 118 6.14 5.46 -0.85
CA MET A 118 5.52 6.74 -0.49
C MET A 118 6.32 7.96 -1.00
N GLU A 119 7.64 7.84 -1.14
CA GLU A 119 8.49 8.90 -1.71
C GLU A 119 8.42 8.96 -3.24
N SER A 120 7.87 7.94 -3.91
CA SER A 120 7.75 7.87 -5.37
C SER A 120 6.83 8.96 -5.93
N ASP A 121 7.13 9.43 -7.15
CA ASP A 121 6.31 10.42 -7.85
C ASP A 121 4.90 9.90 -8.15
N TRP A 122 4.77 8.59 -8.39
CA TRP A 122 3.48 7.94 -8.60
C TRP A 122 2.60 8.05 -7.36
N TYR A 123 3.12 7.69 -6.18
CA TYR A 123 2.38 7.77 -4.92
C TYR A 123 1.96 9.21 -4.61
N ARG A 124 2.86 10.19 -4.79
CA ARG A 124 2.56 11.62 -4.57
C ARG A 124 1.49 12.17 -5.51
N ARG A 125 1.41 11.65 -6.74
CA ARG A 125 0.36 12.04 -7.70
C ARG A 125 -1.01 11.52 -7.29
N ILE A 126 -1.04 10.35 -6.64
CA ILE A 126 -2.24 9.70 -6.13
C ILE A 126 -2.67 10.35 -4.82
N PHE A 127 -1.80 10.43 -3.82
CA PHE A 127 -2.08 10.96 -2.49
C PHE A 127 -1.39 12.31 -2.28
N ARG A 128 -2.00 13.37 -2.83
CA ARG A 128 -1.44 14.74 -2.78
C ARG A 128 -1.36 15.33 -1.36
N ASP A 129 -2.22 14.87 -0.45
CA ASP A 129 -2.31 15.42 0.91
C ASP A 129 -1.45 14.66 1.93
N THR A 130 -0.86 13.53 1.54
CA THR A 130 -0.07 12.68 2.43
C THR A 130 1.41 12.84 2.13
N HIS A 131 2.10 13.57 3.01
CA HIS A 131 3.55 13.70 2.98
C HIS A 131 4.17 13.07 4.23
N ILE A 132 5.19 12.23 4.02
CA ILE A 132 6.05 11.76 5.10
C ILE A 132 6.83 12.96 5.64
N ASP A 133 6.78 13.17 6.95
CA ASP A 133 7.63 14.15 7.63
C ASP A 133 9.08 13.62 7.64
N ARG A 134 9.89 14.15 6.72
CA ARG A 134 11.30 13.79 6.54
C ARG A 134 12.15 13.97 7.80
N LYS A 135 11.74 14.82 8.76
CA LYS A 135 12.46 15.05 10.02
C LYS A 135 12.14 14.01 11.10
N ARG A 136 11.02 13.27 10.97
CA ARG A 136 10.55 12.26 11.94
C ARG A 136 10.41 10.86 11.34
N ALA A 137 10.94 10.66 10.14
CA ALA A 137 10.91 9.40 9.41
C ALA A 137 12.23 8.63 9.58
N SER A 138 12.29 7.71 10.54
CA SER A 138 13.33 6.68 10.59
C SER A 138 12.85 5.41 9.87
N VAL A 139 13.77 4.49 9.54
CA VAL A 139 13.40 3.18 8.95
C VAL A 139 12.38 2.44 9.82
N ASP A 140 12.49 2.62 11.14
CA ASP A 140 11.62 2.01 12.13
C ASP A 140 10.34 2.81 12.38
N LYS A 141 10.32 4.12 12.08
CA LYS A 141 9.21 5.01 12.40
C LYS A 141 8.86 5.92 11.22
N LEU A 142 7.75 5.66 10.55
CA LEU A 142 7.25 6.54 9.48
C LEU A 142 6.21 7.49 10.04
N THR A 143 6.59 8.75 10.26
CA THR A 143 5.65 9.78 10.71
C THR A 143 5.18 10.62 9.51
N THR A 144 3.87 10.75 9.30
CA THR A 144 3.31 11.68 8.31
C THR A 144 3.18 13.08 8.92
N THR A 145 3.10 14.09 8.05
CA THR A 145 2.94 15.51 8.40
C THR A 145 1.66 15.83 9.18
N ARG A 146 0.63 14.97 9.14
CA ARG A 146 -0.59 15.11 9.96
C ARG A 146 -0.59 14.23 11.22
N GLY A 147 0.55 13.62 11.56
CA GLY A 147 0.75 12.93 12.83
C GLY A 147 0.49 11.42 12.82
N ALA A 148 0.07 10.82 11.69
CA ALA A 148 0.10 9.36 11.56
C ALA A 148 1.51 8.86 11.77
N THR A 149 1.65 7.75 12.47
CA THR A 149 2.95 7.15 12.75
C THR A 149 2.84 5.65 12.50
N VAL A 150 3.69 5.13 11.60
CA VAL A 150 4.03 3.70 11.60
C VAL A 150 5.08 3.50 12.67
N MET A 151 4.77 2.75 13.71
CA MET A 151 5.71 2.49 14.81
C MET A 151 6.18 1.03 14.76
N PRO A 152 7.43 0.75 15.16
CA PRO A 152 7.84 -0.63 15.41
C PRO A 152 7.13 -1.13 16.68
N PRO A 153 6.98 -2.45 16.87
CA PRO A 153 6.53 -2.99 18.14
C PRO A 153 7.38 -2.44 19.29
N PRO A 154 6.78 -2.11 20.45
CA PRO A 154 7.55 -1.75 21.63
C PRO A 154 8.51 -2.90 21.99
N PRO A 155 9.73 -2.60 22.49
CA PRO A 155 10.63 -3.64 22.96
C PRO A 155 9.93 -4.44 24.07
N ALA A 156 9.98 -5.78 23.98
CA ALA A 156 9.43 -6.64 25.01
C ALA A 156 10.15 -6.37 26.35
N GLU A 157 9.43 -5.84 27.33
CA GLU A 157 9.90 -5.80 28.71
C GLU A 157 10.13 -7.24 29.18
N ARG A 158 11.33 -7.49 29.73
CA ARG A 158 11.69 -8.74 30.41
C ARG A 158 11.18 -8.70 31.85
#